data_AF-A0A951UIU7-F1
#
_entry.id   AF-A0A951UIU7-F1
#
_cell.length_a   1.000
_cell.length_b   1.000
_cell.length_c   1.000
_cell.angle_alpha   90.00
_cell.angle_beta   90.00
_cell.angle_gamma   90.00
#
_symmetry.space_group_name_H-M   'P 1'
#
loop_
_entity.id
_entity.type
_entity.pdbx_description
1 polymer ?
#
loop_
_entity_poly.entity_id
_entity_poly.type
_entity_poly.pdbx_seq_one_letter_code
_entity_poly.pdbx_strand_id
1 'polypeptide(L)' 'MSIEELEQQLLSLDLAQRIRILQLLAQSLTVPSASQPSRSPDELDLTRDRNPEHPLRGIPITIPPDFDEPMPELWDALEQ' A
#
# COMPACT_ATOMS: atom_id res chain seq x y z
N MET A 1 8.43 25.65 16.33
CA MET A 1 7.49 24.53 16.36
C MET A 1 8.27 23.29 16.03
N SER A 2 8.48 22.40 17.00
CA SER A 2 9.10 21.10 16.76
C SER A 2 8.06 20.13 16.19
N ILE A 3 8.51 19.06 15.55
CA ILE A 3 7.63 17.99 15.07
C ILE A 3 6.85 17.37 16.23
N GLU A 4 7.49 17.24 17.39
CA GLU A 4 6.88 16.68 18.61
C GLU A 4 5.69 17.53 19.11
N GLU A 5 5.78 18.85 19.04
CA GLU A 5 4.67 19.75 19.40
C GLU A 5 3.47 19.57 18.45
N LEU A 6 3.75 19.35 17.16
CA LEU A 6 2.71 19.13 16.15
C LEU A 6 2.01 17.78 16.33
N GLU A 7 2.75 16.74 16.71
CA GLU A 7 2.19 15.42 17.02
C GLU A 7 1.26 15.47 18.22
N GLN A 8 1.66 16.17 19.29
CA GLN A 8 0.81 16.37 20.46
C GLN A 8 -0.47 17.13 20.08
N GLN A 9 -0.38 18.13 19.21
CA GLN A 9 -1.55 18.84 18.70
C GLN A 9 -2.44 17.92 17.85
N LEU A 10 -1.88 17.10 16.96
CA LEU A 10 -2.63 16.12 16.17
C LEU A 10 -3.35 15.11 17.05
N LEU A 11 -2.73 14.68 18.15
CA LEU A 11 -3.32 13.77 19.13
C LEU A 11 -4.39 14.43 20.02
N SER A 12 -4.44 15.76 20.08
CA SER A 12 -5.48 16.49 20.82
C SER A 12 -6.72 16.83 19.98
N LEU A 13 -6.62 16.75 18.65
CA LEU A 13 -7.73 17.08 17.73
C LEU A 13 -8.81 15.99 17.72
N ASP A 14 -10.04 16.37 17.38
CA ASP A 14 -11.13 15.41 17.19
C ASP A 14 -10.97 14.63 15.87
N LEU A 15 -11.66 13.49 15.77
CA LEU A 15 -11.53 12.58 14.63
C LEU A 15 -11.88 13.27 13.30
N ALA A 16 -12.88 14.15 13.27
CA ALA A 16 -13.28 14.82 12.03
C ALA A 16 -12.20 15.80 11.55
N GLN A 17 -11.55 16.52 12.47
CA GLN A 17 -10.44 17.40 12.12
C GLN A 17 -9.21 16.63 11.66
N ARG A 18 -8.89 15.48 12.27
CA ARG A 18 -7.79 14.61 11.79
C ARG A 18 -8.05 14.08 10.38
N ILE A 19 -9.26 13.62 10.10
CA ILE A 19 -9.66 13.15 8.77
C ILE A 19 -9.53 14.27 7.74
N ARG A 20 -9.97 15.49 8.09
CA ARG A 20 -9.86 16.66 7.21
C ARG A 20 -8.40 17.02 6.90
N ILE A 21 -7.52 16.95 7.90
CA ILE A 21 -6.08 17.19 7.71
C ILE A 21 -5.49 16.13 6.77
N LEU A 22 -5.79 14.85 6.98
CA LEU A 22 -5.35 13.78 6.09
C LEU A 22 -5.80 13.99 4.63
N GLN A 23 -7.06 14.38 4.42
CA GLN A 23 -7.58 14.69 3.08
C GLN A 23 -6.85 15.87 2.44
N LEU A 24 -6.54 16.91 3.21
CA LEU A 24 -5.84 18.09 2.71
C LEU A 24 -4.39 17.76 2.33
N LEU A 25 -3.72 16.97 3.15
CA LEU A 25 -2.35 16.49 2.89
C LEU A 25 -2.33 15.57 1.67
N ALA A 26 -3.28 14.64 1.55
CA ALA A 26 -3.39 13.76 0.38
C ALA A 26 -3.53 14.58 -0.93
N GLN A 27 -4.35 15.63 -0.92
CA GLN A 27 -4.53 16.52 -2.08
C GLN A 27 -3.29 17.38 -2.38
N SER A 28 -2.51 17.75 -1.37
CA SER A 28 -1.27 18.53 -1.57
C SER A 28 -0.10 17.67 -2.01
N LEU A 29 -0.06 16.40 -1.62
CA LEU A 29 1.00 15.45 -1.96
C LEU A 29 0.75 14.71 -3.28
N THR A 30 -0.47 14.75 -3.81
CA THR A 30 -0.74 14.32 -5.19
C THR A 30 -0.10 15.28 -6.17
N VAL A 31 1.05 14.90 -6.72
CA VAL A 31 1.59 15.50 -7.94
C VAL A 31 0.50 15.41 -9.02
N PRO A 32 0.17 16.49 -9.74
CA PRO A 32 -0.76 16.41 -10.86
C PRO A 32 -0.12 15.53 -11.93
N SER A 33 -0.45 14.24 -11.92
CA SER A 33 -0.10 13.29 -12.97
C SER A 33 -0.96 13.60 -14.20
N ALA A 34 -0.68 14.74 -14.84
CA ALA A 34 -1.22 15.09 -16.15
C ALA A 34 -0.42 14.43 -17.28
N SER A 35 0.42 13.44 -16.97
CA SER A 35 1.24 12.72 -17.96
C SER A 35 1.58 11.34 -17.42
N GLN A 36 0.59 10.44 -17.37
CA GLN A 36 0.89 9.02 -17.32
C GLN A 36 0.37 8.35 -18.60
N PRO A 37 1.27 7.85 -19.46
CA PRO A 37 0.89 7.12 -20.67
C PRO A 37 0.31 5.76 -20.25
N SER A 38 -0.78 5.37 -20.88
CA SER A 38 -1.17 3.98 -21.09
C SER A 38 -1.13 3.08 -19.85
N ARG A 39 -2.23 3.07 -19.09
CA ARG A 39 -2.54 2.07 -18.06
C ARG A 39 -2.40 0.65 -18.65
N SER A 40 -1.29 -0.02 -18.36
CA SER A 40 -1.08 -1.41 -18.73
C SER A 40 -2.01 -2.32 -17.91
N PRO A 41 -2.53 -3.42 -18.45
CA PRO A 41 -3.44 -4.34 -17.73
C PRO A 41 -2.85 -4.98 -16.46
N ASP A 42 -1.55 -4.82 -16.21
CA ASP A 42 -0.79 -5.42 -15.10
C ASP A 42 -0.77 -4.61 -13.79
N GLU A 43 -1.34 -3.39 -13.75
CA GLU A 43 -1.48 -2.70 -12.47
C GLU A 43 -2.63 -3.30 -11.67
N LEU A 44 -2.31 -4.29 -10.84
CA LEU A 44 -3.19 -4.82 -9.80
C LEU A 44 -3.70 -3.64 -8.97
N ASP A 45 -4.99 -3.32 -9.08
CA ASP A 45 -5.67 -2.34 -8.22
C ASP A 45 -5.80 -2.94 -6.82
N LEU A 46 -4.67 -2.90 -6.09
CA LEU A 46 -4.49 -3.43 -4.74
C LEU A 46 -5.38 -2.75 -3.70
N THR A 47 -6.15 -1.73 -4.06
CA THR A 47 -6.90 -0.90 -3.13
C THR A 47 -8.40 -1.25 -3.06
N ARG A 48 -8.90 -2.10 -3.97
CA ARG A 48 -10.33 -2.09 -4.27
C ARG A 48 -11.25 -2.89 -3.34
N ASP A 49 -10.75 -3.83 -2.54
CA ASP A 49 -11.62 -4.59 -1.61
C ASP A 49 -10.83 -5.37 -0.54
N ARG A 50 -9.96 -4.68 0.22
CA ARG A 50 -9.18 -5.33 1.28
C ARG A 50 -10.01 -5.42 2.56
N ASN A 51 -10.72 -6.53 2.76
CA ASN A 51 -11.12 -6.92 4.11
C ASN A 51 -9.84 -7.21 4.93
N PRO A 52 -9.63 -6.59 6.10
CA PRO A 52 -8.43 -6.82 6.92
C PRO A 52 -8.22 -8.29 7.31
N GLU A 53 -9.29 -9.07 7.45
CA GLU A 53 -9.21 -10.51 7.75
C GLU A 53 -8.79 -11.33 6.53
N HIS A 54 -9.07 -10.84 5.32
CA HIS A 54 -8.79 -11.54 4.07
C HIS A 54 -8.28 -10.55 2.98
N PRO A 55 -7.06 -10.00 3.16
CA PRO A 55 -6.56 -8.90 2.33
C PRO A 55 -6.28 -9.27 0.87
N LEU A 56 -6.19 -10.57 0.57
CA LEU A 56 -5.96 -11.09 -0.77
C LEU A 56 -7.26 -11.49 -1.49
N ARG A 57 -8.42 -11.36 -0.83
CA ARG A 57 -9.70 -11.81 -1.38
C ARG A 57 -10.07 -11.00 -2.62
N GLY A 58 -10.40 -11.69 -3.72
CA GLY A 58 -10.81 -11.06 -4.97
C GLY A 58 -9.67 -10.53 -5.85
N ILE A 59 -8.41 -10.65 -5.42
CA ILE A 59 -7.23 -10.32 -6.21
C ILE A 59 -6.86 -11.56 -7.05
N PRO A 60 -6.83 -11.48 -8.40
CA PRO A 60 -6.36 -12.58 -9.23
C PRO A 60 -4.88 -12.86 -8.94
N ILE A 61 -4.55 -14.11 -8.62
CA ILE A 61 -3.16 -14.56 -8.42
C ILE A 61 -2.79 -15.42 -9.61
N THR A 62 -1.75 -15.02 -10.34
CA THR A 62 -1.18 -15.82 -11.41
C THR A 62 -0.07 -16.68 -10.82
N ILE A 63 -0.23 -18.00 -10.90
CA ILE A 63 0.81 -18.94 -10.47
C ILE A 63 1.78 -19.12 -11.64
N PRO A 64 3.09 -18.87 -11.46
CA PRO A 64 4.10 -19.13 -12.48
C PRO A 64 4.13 -20.61 -12.90
N PRO A 65 4.45 -20.93 -14.17
CA PRO A 65 4.46 -22.31 -14.66
C PRO A 65 5.58 -23.17 -14.04
N ASP A 66 6.61 -22.54 -13.52
CA ASP A 66 7.79 -23.10 -12.86
C ASP A 66 7.61 -23.23 -11.33
N PHE A 67 6.42 -22.93 -10.79
CA PHE A 67 6.17 -22.96 -9.35
C PHE A 67 6.44 -24.32 -8.69
N ASP A 68 6.22 -25.42 -9.42
CA ASP A 68 6.42 -26.78 -8.92
C ASP A 68 7.87 -27.29 -9.11
N GLU A 69 8.77 -26.47 -9.69
CA GLU A 69 10.17 -26.86 -9.86
C GLU A 69 10.91 -26.87 -8.52
N PRO A 70 11.74 -27.88 -8.24
CA PRO A 70 12.51 -27.93 -7.00
C PRO A 70 13.52 -26.78 -6.96
N MET A 71 13.44 -25.95 -5.91
CA MET A 71 14.38 -24.86 -5.64
C MET A 71 15.31 -25.21 -4.47
N PRO A 72 16.37 -26.01 -4.69
CA PRO A 72 17.31 -26.43 -3.64
C PRO A 72 18.00 -25.25 -2.95
N GLU A 73 18.21 -24.15 -3.67
CA GLU A 73 18.88 -22.95 -3.15
C GLU A 73 18.10 -22.29 -2.00
N LEU A 74 16.77 -22.43 -1.98
CA LEU A 74 15.94 -21.94 -0.86
C LEU A 74 16.09 -22.81 0.38
N TRP A 75 16.31 -24.10 0.20
CA TRP A 75 16.52 -25.04 1.31
C TRP A 75 17.92 -24.86 1.90
N ASP A 76 18.95 -24.73 1.05
CA ASP A 76 20.33 -24.48 1.48
C ASP A 76 20.47 -23.17 2.28
N ALA A 77 19.65 -22.16 1.96
CA ALA A 77 19.64 -20.88 2.67
C ALA A 77 19.06 -20.95 4.10
N LEU A 78 18.28 -21.99 4.42
CA LEU A 78 17.73 -22.22 5.77
C LEU A 78 18.71 -22.99 6.67
N GLU A 79 19.72 -23.63 6.10
CA GLU A 79 20.71 -24.43 6.82
C GLU A 79 21.95 -23.62 7.26
N GLN A 80 21.99 -22.31 6.99
CA GLN A 80 23.05 -21.37 7.42
C GLN A 80 22.63 -20.52 8.61
#